data_AF-A0AAE7P1Q1-F1
#
_entry.id   AF-A0AAE7P1Q1-F1
#
_cell.length_a   1.000
_cell.length_b   1.000
_cell.length_c   1.000
_cell.angle_alpha   90.00
_cell.angle_beta   90.00
_cell.angle_gamma   90.00
#
_symmetry.space_group_name_H-M   'P 1'
#
loop_
_entity.id
_entity.type
_entity.pdbx_description
1 polymer ?
#
loop_
_entity_poly.entity_id
_entity_poly.type
_entity_poly.pdbx_seq_one_letter_code
_entity_poly.pdbx_strand_id
1 'polypeptide(L)' 'MVDDVVLKNATETAWTVYRARHPHVGARDSRRCLLERHLHRRWEGRDSDTEELASLGIAYLHRLPRFEC' A
#
# COMPACT_ATOMS: atom_id res chain seq x y z
N MET A 1 18.87 2.11 6.60
CA MET A 1 17.83 1.57 5.71
C MET A 1 17.06 2.73 5.13
N VAL A 2 17.44 3.17 3.93
CA VAL A 2 16.65 4.16 3.16
C VAL A 2 15.44 3.46 2.51
N ASP A 3 15.60 2.17 2.27
CA ASP A 3 14.61 1.24 1.74
C ASP A 3 13.31 1.18 2.55
N ASP A 4 13.45 1.14 3.88
CA ASP A 4 12.30 1.05 4.80
C ASP A 4 11.49 2.35 4.83
N VAL A 5 12.16 3.51 4.69
CA VAL A 5 11.46 4.81 4.66
C VAL A 5 10.68 5.00 3.36
N VAL A 6 11.23 4.53 2.24
CA VAL A 6 10.54 4.57 0.94
C VAL A 6 9.30 3.67 0.96
N LEU A 7 9.44 2.44 1.44
CA LEU A 7 8.33 1.50 1.55
C LEU A 7 7.21 2.04 2.46
N LYS A 8 7.58 2.60 3.61
CA LYS A 8 6.64 3.21 4.54
C LYS A 8 5.91 4.39 3.91
N ASN A 9 6.64 5.31 3.28
CA ASN A 9 6.04 6.48 2.62
C ASN A 9 5.11 6.09 1.48
N ALA A 10 5.49 5.08 0.67
CA ALA A 10 4.66 4.57 -0.42
C ALA A 10 3.36 3.95 0.12
N THR A 11 3.46 3.16 1.19
CA THR A 11 2.31 2.56 1.87
C THR A 11 1.37 3.64 2.41
N GLU A 12 1.89 4.63 3.14
CA GLU A 12 1.08 5.69 3.74
C GLU A 12 0.40 6.54 2.66
N THR A 13 1.11 6.84 1.58
CA THR A 13 0.56 7.57 0.42
C THR A 13 -0.57 6.79 -0.24
N ALA A 14 -0.33 5.53 -0.61
CA ALA A 14 -1.32 4.67 -1.23
C ALA A 14 -2.56 4.50 -0.34
N TRP A 15 -2.35 4.28 0.96
CA TRP A 15 -3.42 4.10 1.95
C TRP A 15 -4.25 5.36 2.14
N THR A 16 -3.61 6.53 2.20
CA THR A 16 -4.29 7.82 2.37
C THR A 16 -5.16 8.15 1.16
N VAL A 17 -4.63 7.97 -0.06
CA VAL A 17 -5.39 8.17 -1.31
C VAL A 17 -6.58 7.22 -1.40
N TYR A 18 -6.39 5.94 -1.06
CA TYR A 18 -7.48 4.98 -1.05
C TYR A 18 -8.55 5.33 -0.02
N ARG A 19 -8.17 5.70 1.21
CA ARG A 19 -9.14 6.10 2.25
C ARG A 19 -9.91 7.37 1.88
N ALA A 20 -9.29 8.32 1.20
CA ALA A 20 -9.98 9.51 0.70
C ALA A 20 -11.15 9.15 -0.25
N ARG A 21 -11.02 8.05 -1.01
CA ARG A 21 -12.08 7.53 -1.89
C ARG A 21 -13.03 6.55 -1.20
N HIS A 22 -12.60 5.97 -0.08
CA HIS A 22 -13.33 4.93 0.65
C HIS A 22 -13.48 5.31 2.14
N PRO A 23 -14.39 6.24 2.49
CA PRO A 23 -14.55 6.73 3.86
C PRO A 23 -15.01 5.65 4.86
N HIS A 24 -15.52 4.52 4.37
CA HIS A 24 -15.88 3.35 5.18
C HIS A 24 -14.69 2.49 5.59
N VAL A 25 -13.50 2.73 5.02
CA VAL A 25 -12.27 1.98 5.33
C VAL A 25 -11.58 2.66 6.50
N GLY A 26 -11.59 1.96 7.64
CA GLY A 26 -10.96 2.42 8.87
C GLY A 26 -9.44 2.43 8.79
N ALA A 27 -8.79 3.18 9.69
CA ALA A 27 -7.33 3.24 9.75
C ALA A 27 -6.66 1.89 10.09
N ARG A 28 -7.38 1.00 10.77
CA ARG A 28 -6.95 -0.36 11.18
C ARG A 28 -7.56 -1.47 10.32
N ASP A 29 -8.01 -1.13 9.12
CA ASP A 29 -8.56 -2.11 8.21
C ASP A 29 -7.47 -3.10 7.77
N SER A 30 -7.85 -4.38 7.77
CA SER A 30 -7.08 -5.53 7.32
C SER A 30 -6.31 -5.32 6.02
N ARG A 31 -6.87 -4.54 5.08
CA ARG A 31 -6.24 -4.25 3.79
C ARG A 31 -4.92 -3.49 3.91
N ARG A 32 -4.68 -2.76 5.01
CA ARG A 32 -3.40 -2.08 5.25
C ARG A 32 -2.25 -3.08 5.44
N CYS A 33 -2.48 -4.15 6.20
CA CYS A 33 -1.48 -5.22 6.36
C CYS A 33 -1.18 -5.93 5.03
N LEU A 34 -2.20 -6.19 4.21
CA LEU A 34 -2.01 -6.79 2.89
C LEU A 34 -1.24 -5.87 1.94
N LEU A 35 -1.51 -4.56 1.99
CA LEU A 35 -0.80 -3.55 1.23
C LEU A 35 0.69 -3.51 1.60
N GLU A 36 1.01 -3.40 2.88
CA GLU A 36 2.39 -3.38 3.38
C GLU A 36 3.15 -4.63 2.91
N ARG A 37 2.55 -5.81 3.05
CA ARG A 37 3.15 -7.07 2.61
C ARG A 37 3.34 -7.14 1.10
N HIS A 38 2.39 -6.64 0.32
CA HIS A 38 2.47 -6.61 -1.14
C HIS A 38 3.62 -5.71 -1.60
N LEU A 39 3.70 -4.50 -1.05
CA LEU A 39 4.74 -3.53 -1.39
C LEU A 39 6.11 -4.00 -0.91
N HIS A 40 6.21 -4.64 0.26
CA HIS A 40 7.46 -5.21 0.75
C HIS A 40 8.02 -6.25 -0.22
N ARG A 41 7.20 -7.21 -0.67
CA ARG A 41 7.64 -8.22 -1.67
C ARG A 41 8.02 -7.60 -3.01
N ARG A 42 7.37 -6.50 -3.40
CA ARG A 42 7.68 -5.79 -4.64
C ARG A 42 8.99 -5.01 -4.55
N TRP A 43 9.26 -4.40 -3.39
CA TRP A 43 10.49 -3.69 -3.09
C TRP A 43 11.69 -4.64 -3.05
N GLU A 44 11.58 -5.81 -2.41
CA GLU A 44 12.65 -6.82 -2.39
C GLU A 44 13.07 -7.30 -3.78
N GLY A 45 12.20 -7.16 -4.78
CA GLY A 45 12.46 -7.56 -6.16
C GLY A 45 12.86 -6.44 -7.12
N ARG A 46 12.77 -5.16 -6.72
CA ARG A 46 13.04 -4.00 -7.59
C ARG A 46 13.42 -2.75 -6.81
N ASP A 47 14.43 -2.04 -7.31
CA ASP A 47 14.67 -0.62 -7.02
C ASP A 47 13.54 0.17 -7.71
N SER A 48 12.45 0.44 -6.99
CA SER A 48 11.26 1.11 -7.50
C SER A 48 10.96 2.32 -6.65
N ASP A 49 10.88 3.52 -7.22
CA ASP A 49 10.63 4.74 -6.44
C ASP A 49 9.33 4.72 -5.61
N THR A 50 9.30 5.58 -4.58
CA THR A 50 8.15 5.76 -3.68
C THR A 50 6.83 5.94 -4.44
N GLU A 51 6.85 6.71 -5.53
CA GLU A 51 5.66 7.04 -6.32
C GLU A 51 5.17 5.85 -7.16
N GLU A 52 6.08 5.05 -7.72
CA GLU A 52 5.74 3.82 -8.42
C GLU A 52 5.14 2.79 -7.45
N LEU A 53 5.76 2.59 -6.28
CA LEU A 53 5.22 1.72 -5.25
C LEU A 53 3.85 2.18 -4.76
N ALA A 54 3.65 3.48 -4.56
CA ALA A 54 2.35 4.01 -4.15
C ALA A 54 1.27 3.72 -5.20
N SER A 55 1.59 3.91 -6.48
CA SER A 55 0.69 3.61 -7.59
C SER A 55 0.34 2.11 -7.67
N LEU A 56 1.33 1.24 -7.51
CA LEU A 56 1.13 -0.21 -7.41
C LEU A 56 0.24 -0.59 -6.22
N GLY A 57 0.46 0.06 -5.08
CA GLY A 57 -0.33 -0.12 -3.86
C GLY A 57 -1.80 0.23 -4.05
N ILE A 58 -2.09 1.36 -4.68
CA ILE A 58 -3.46 1.79 -4.99
C ILE A 58 -4.14 0.80 -5.94
N ALA A 59 -3.43 0.36 -6.99
CA ALA A 59 -3.95 -0.62 -7.94
C ALA A 59 -4.27 -1.97 -7.26
N TYR A 60 -3.42 -2.38 -6.31
CA TYR A 60 -3.65 -3.58 -5.49
C TYR A 60 -4.88 -3.44 -4.59
N LEU A 61 -5.03 -2.31 -3.89
CA LEU A 61 -6.20 -2.02 -3.04
C LEU A 61 -7.52 -1.97 -3.81
N HIS A 62 -7.49 -1.50 -5.07
CA HIS A 62 -8.66 -1.52 -5.94
C HIS A 62 -9.09 -2.93 -6.36
N ARG A 63 -8.15 -3.88 -6.41
CA ARG A 63 -8.41 -5.28 -6.79
C ARG A 63 -8.72 -6.18 -5.59
N LEU A 64 -8.39 -5.73 -4.38
CA LEU A 64 -8.64 -6.48 -3.16
C LEU A 64 -10.15 -6.67 -2.93
N PRO A 65 -10.63 -7.92 -2.77
CA PRO A 65 -11.99 -8.15 -2.33
C PRO A 65 -12.14 -7.63 -0.89
N ARG A 66 -13.36 -7.17 -0.56
CA ARG A 66 -13.62 -6.47 0.70
C ARG A 66 -13.32 -7.28 1.97
N PHE A 67 -13.11 -8.60 1.86
CA PHE A 67 -13.14 -9.57 2.95
C PHE A 67 -11.86 -10.40 3.15
N GLU A 68 -10.81 -10.23 2.34
CA GLU A 68 -9.59 -11.01 2.54
C GLU A 68 -8.63 -10.30 3.51
N CYS A 69 -8.21 -11.01 4.56
CA CYS A 69 -7.12 -10.65 5.47
C CYS A 69 -6.35 -11.91 5.89
#